data_AF-A0A811YDN7-F1
#
_entry.id   AF-A0A811YDN7-F1
#
_cell.length_a   1.000
_cell.length_b   1.000
_cell.length_c   1.000
_cell.angle_alpha   90.00
_cell.angle_beta   90.00
_cell.angle_gamma   90.00
#
_symmetry.space_group_name_H-M   'P 1'
#
loop_
_entity.id
_entity.type
_entity.pdbx_description
1 polymer ?
#
loop_
_entity_poly.entity_id
_entity_poly.type
_entity_poly.pdbx_seq_one_letter_code
_entity_poly.pdbx_strand_id
1 'polypeptide(L)'
;MLYWPFSTSYLYNWKTQNAKFSDNPRDLIGLLDTVLFTHQLTWDDCQQLLQVLLTVEEREQIQVEARKSVLGEDRQPTQNPDLINAAFPLSRPTWDYNSAEGKERLQVYRQTLMAGLKASTRKPTNLAKVYDVRQGKDESPAAFLEKVIEAFRQYTPMNPEAPETKAAIIMAFVNQAAPDIKKKLQRVERLGEKSLQDLVIVTRGVALVLGADWKLHCAYRPQSSGQVEDEQNIKGDLN
;
A
#
# COMPACT_ATOMS: atom_id res chain seq x y z
N MET A 1 -2.98 17.29 -35.85
CA MET A 1 -1.92 16.33 -35.48
C MET A 1 -2.34 14.94 -35.98
N LEU A 2 -1.43 14.04 -36.36
CA LEU A 2 -1.80 12.68 -36.79
C LEU A 2 -2.01 11.81 -35.54
N TYR A 3 -3.19 11.20 -35.41
CA TYR A 3 -3.56 10.35 -34.27
C TYR A 3 -3.11 8.91 -34.50
N TRP A 4 -2.53 8.28 -33.47
CA TRP A 4 -2.12 6.89 -33.50
C TRP A 4 -2.61 6.16 -32.24
N PRO A 5 -3.57 5.23 -32.34
CA PRO A 5 -4.07 4.50 -31.19
C PRO A 5 -3.03 3.50 -30.67
N PHE A 6 -3.19 3.07 -29.42
CA PHE A 6 -2.39 1.96 -28.90
C PHE A 6 -2.66 0.66 -29.68
N SER A 7 -1.60 -0.10 -29.94
CA SER A 7 -1.77 -1.46 -30.42
C SER A 7 -2.29 -2.35 -29.30
N THR A 8 -3.15 -3.31 -29.64
CA THR A 8 -3.67 -4.30 -28.69
C THR A 8 -2.53 -5.09 -28.03
N SER A 9 -1.46 -5.39 -28.76
CA SER A 9 -0.27 -6.06 -28.21
C SER A 9 0.41 -5.27 -27.10
N TYR A 10 0.54 -3.93 -27.22
CA TYR A 10 1.14 -3.12 -26.14
C TYR A 10 0.27 -3.16 -24.88
N LEU A 11 -1.05 -3.00 -25.05
CA LEU A 11 -2.00 -3.01 -23.94
C LEU A 11 -2.01 -4.34 -23.18
N TYR A 12 -2.04 -5.47 -23.91
CA TYR A 12 -1.99 -6.80 -23.29
C TYR A 12 -0.62 -7.08 -22.65
N ASN A 13 0.49 -6.68 -23.28
CA ASN A 13 1.82 -6.84 -22.69
C ASN A 13 1.91 -6.11 -21.35
N TRP A 14 1.51 -4.84 -21.30
CA TRP A 14 1.49 -4.08 -20.05
C TRP A 14 0.60 -4.72 -18.99
N LYS A 15 -0.59 -5.19 -19.36
CA LYS A 15 -1.47 -5.92 -18.43
C LYS A 15 -0.80 -7.17 -17.86
N THR A 16 -0.11 -7.95 -18.69
CA THR A 16 0.53 -9.21 -18.24
C THR A 16 1.79 -9.01 -17.42
N GLN A 17 2.49 -7.89 -17.59
CA GLN A 17 3.74 -7.58 -16.88
C GLN A 17 3.52 -6.95 -15.50
N ASN A 18 2.32 -6.45 -15.23
CA ASN A 18 2.00 -5.79 -13.97
C ASN A 18 1.09 -6.67 -13.10
N ALA A 19 1.32 -6.63 -11.79
CA ALA A 19 0.36 -7.15 -10.83
C ALA A 19 -0.95 -6.33 -10.88
N LYS A 20 -2.00 -6.85 -10.24
CA LYS A 20 -3.25 -6.08 -10.08
C LYS A 20 -2.96 -4.78 -9.34
N PHE A 21 -3.67 -3.72 -9.69
CA PHE A 21 -3.47 -2.41 -9.08
C PHE A 21 -3.73 -2.42 -7.57
N SER A 22 -4.70 -3.21 -7.10
CA SER A 22 -4.95 -3.46 -5.68
C SER A 22 -3.76 -4.06 -4.92
N ASP A 23 -2.94 -4.86 -5.60
CA ASP A 23 -1.86 -5.65 -5.01
C ASP A 23 -0.55 -4.84 -5.02
N ASN A 24 -0.24 -4.19 -6.14
CA ASN A 24 0.91 -3.30 -6.27
C ASN A 24 0.59 -2.06 -7.12
N PRO A 25 0.00 -1.02 -6.52
CA PRO A 25 -0.38 0.18 -7.28
C PRO A 25 0.82 0.99 -7.75
N ARG A 26 2.00 0.82 -7.13
CA ARG A 26 3.20 1.63 -7.42
C ARG A 26 3.69 1.41 -8.86
N ASP A 27 3.79 0.16 -9.28
CA ASP A 27 4.34 -0.19 -10.60
C ASP A 27 3.44 0.34 -11.72
N LEU A 28 2.12 0.13 -11.57
CA LEU A 28 1.15 0.61 -12.55
C LEU A 28 1.08 2.14 -12.58
N ILE A 29 1.20 2.83 -11.43
CA ILE A 29 1.31 4.30 -11.40
C ILE A 29 2.56 4.76 -12.13
N GLY A 30 3.71 4.12 -11.90
CA GLY A 30 4.96 4.46 -12.60
C GLY A 30 4.86 4.26 -14.12
N LEU A 31 4.21 3.17 -14.56
CA LEU A 31 3.91 2.95 -15.97
C LEU A 31 3.03 4.07 -16.54
N LEU A 32 1.90 4.35 -15.89
CA LEU A 32 0.94 5.36 -16.37
C LEU A 32 1.55 6.77 -16.40
N ASP A 33 2.36 7.13 -15.41
CA ASP A 33 3.10 8.40 -15.37
C ASP A 33 4.03 8.51 -16.59
N THR A 34 4.76 7.45 -16.89
CA THR A 34 5.66 7.38 -18.06
C THR A 34 4.89 7.50 -19.37
N VAL A 35 3.77 6.77 -19.53
CA VAL A 35 2.98 6.78 -20.75
C VAL A 35 2.31 8.16 -20.95
N LEU A 36 1.75 8.76 -19.90
CA LEU A 36 1.13 10.09 -19.95
C LEU A 36 2.14 11.21 -20.26
N PHE A 37 3.40 11.03 -19.85
CA PHE A 37 4.48 11.96 -20.17
C PHE A 37 4.97 11.82 -21.62
N THR A 38 5.13 10.58 -22.09
CA THR A 38 5.72 10.29 -23.41
C THR A 38 4.73 10.39 -24.56
N HIS A 39 3.43 10.21 -24.29
CA HIS A 39 2.38 10.19 -25.31
C HIS A 39 1.35 11.29 -25.07
N GLN A 40 0.83 11.88 -26.16
CA GLN A 40 -0.27 12.83 -26.08
C GLN A 40 -1.63 12.12 -25.99
N LEU A 41 -1.85 11.39 -24.89
CA LEU A 41 -3.08 10.63 -24.67
C LEU A 41 -4.34 11.50 -24.66
N THR A 42 -5.26 11.23 -25.56
CA THR A 42 -6.61 11.81 -25.54
C THR A 42 -7.43 11.25 -24.37
N TRP A 43 -8.64 11.77 -24.17
CA TRP A 43 -9.57 11.21 -23.19
C TRP A 43 -9.89 9.74 -23.50
N ASP A 44 -10.11 9.41 -24.79
CA ASP A 44 -10.42 8.05 -25.24
C ASP A 44 -9.26 7.08 -24.98
N ASP A 45 -8.00 7.51 -25.20
CA ASP A 45 -6.81 6.69 -24.93
C ASP A 45 -6.68 6.38 -23.44
N CYS A 46 -6.94 7.36 -22.58
CA CYS A 46 -6.96 7.16 -21.13
C CYS A 46 -8.04 6.16 -20.73
N GLN A 47 -9.26 6.27 -21.28
CA GLN A 47 -10.33 5.31 -20.98
C GLN A 47 -9.96 3.89 -21.41
N GLN A 48 -9.36 3.73 -22.59
CA GLN A 48 -8.90 2.43 -23.09
C GLN A 48 -7.83 1.82 -22.18
N LEU A 49 -6.83 2.60 -21.76
CA LEU A 49 -5.80 2.14 -20.83
C LEU A 49 -6.40 1.69 -19.50
N LEU A 50 -7.24 2.53 -18.89
CA LEU A 50 -7.88 2.22 -17.62
C LEU A 50 -8.72 0.95 -17.75
N GLN A 51 -9.50 0.78 -18.82
CA GLN A 51 -10.34 -0.39 -19.03
C GLN A 51 -9.55 -1.69 -19.20
N VAL A 52 -8.36 -1.64 -19.79
CA VAL A 52 -7.52 -2.83 -19.95
C VAL A 52 -6.79 -3.17 -18.65
N LEU A 53 -6.23 -2.15 -17.99
CA LEU A 53 -5.27 -2.31 -16.89
C LEU A 53 -5.94 -2.45 -15.51
N LEU A 54 -7.18 -2.01 -15.36
CA LEU A 54 -7.87 -1.95 -14.08
C LEU A 54 -9.20 -2.72 -14.11
N THR A 55 -9.61 -3.18 -12.93
CA THR A 55 -10.95 -3.71 -12.67
C THR A 55 -12.00 -2.59 -12.69
N VAL A 56 -13.29 -2.96 -12.60
CA VAL A 56 -14.37 -1.96 -12.55
C VAL A 56 -14.28 -1.16 -11.25
N GLU A 57 -14.07 -1.85 -10.14
CA GLU A 57 -14.03 -1.32 -8.78
C GLU A 57 -12.85 -0.35 -8.60
N GLU A 58 -11.66 -0.70 -9.12
CA GLU A 58 -10.49 0.17 -9.08
C GLU A 58 -10.75 1.47 -9.88
N ARG A 59 -11.38 1.37 -11.06
CA ARG A 59 -11.71 2.54 -11.88
C ARG A 59 -12.72 3.45 -11.19
N GLU A 60 -13.77 2.91 -10.60
CA GLU A 60 -14.76 3.69 -9.85
C GLU A 60 -14.11 4.45 -8.69
N GLN A 61 -13.24 3.78 -7.93
CA GLN A 61 -12.51 4.41 -6.83
C GLN A 61 -11.59 5.53 -7.33
N ILE A 62 -10.85 5.30 -8.40
CA ILE A 62 -9.98 6.33 -9.02
C ILE A 62 -10.81 7.53 -9.49
N GLN A 63 -11.96 7.31 -10.11
CA GLN A 63 -12.85 8.40 -10.55
C GLN A 63 -13.34 9.24 -9.37
N VAL A 64 -13.76 8.60 -8.28
CA VAL A 64 -14.18 9.28 -7.05
C VAL A 64 -13.05 10.12 -6.48
N GLU A 65 -11.85 9.55 -6.32
CA GLU A 65 -10.70 10.24 -5.74
C GLU A 65 -10.15 11.35 -6.66
N ALA A 66 -10.17 11.15 -7.98
CA ALA A 66 -9.83 12.17 -8.97
C ALA A 66 -10.74 13.40 -8.82
N ARG A 67 -12.05 13.18 -8.73
CA ARG A 67 -13.04 14.26 -8.62
C ARG A 67 -12.95 15.00 -7.28
N LYS A 68 -12.64 14.30 -6.17
CA LYS A 68 -12.33 14.93 -4.86
C LYS A 68 -11.06 15.78 -4.88
N SER A 69 -10.14 15.50 -5.81
CA SER A 69 -8.85 16.18 -5.92
C SER A 69 -8.87 17.41 -6.84
N VAL A 70 -10.01 17.73 -7.46
CA VAL A 70 -10.15 18.93 -8.31
C VAL A 70 -10.04 20.18 -7.45
N LEU A 71 -9.20 21.12 -7.87
CA LEU A 71 -8.95 22.38 -7.15
C LEU A 71 -9.84 23.50 -7.70
N GLY A 72 -10.30 24.37 -6.80
CA GLY A 72 -10.94 25.64 -7.13
C GLY A 72 -9.90 26.75 -7.39
N GLU A 73 -10.40 27.96 -7.63
CA GLU A 73 -9.56 29.16 -7.84
C GLU A 73 -8.64 29.47 -6.65
N ASP A 74 -9.09 29.13 -5.44
CA ASP A 74 -8.34 29.25 -4.18
C ASP A 74 -7.28 28.14 -3.98
N ARG A 75 -7.13 27.26 -4.97
CA ARG A 75 -6.26 26.07 -4.94
C ARG A 75 -6.60 25.07 -3.84
N GLN A 76 -7.83 25.09 -3.33
CA GLN A 76 -8.35 24.09 -2.39
C GLN A 76 -9.28 23.10 -3.12
N PRO A 77 -9.47 21.89 -2.58
CA PRO A 77 -10.48 20.96 -3.10
C PRO A 77 -11.84 21.62 -3.22
N THR A 78 -12.41 21.63 -4.43
CA THR A 78 -13.69 22.28 -4.69
C THR A 78 -14.86 21.29 -4.63
N GLN A 79 -16.03 21.80 -4.26
CA GLN A 79 -17.31 21.07 -4.37
C GLN A 79 -18.15 21.57 -5.56
N ASN A 80 -17.65 22.53 -6.34
CA ASN A 80 -18.37 23.07 -7.48
C ASN A 80 -18.49 22.01 -8.59
N PRO A 81 -19.71 21.55 -8.93
CA PRO A 81 -19.90 20.48 -9.91
C PRO A 81 -19.43 20.86 -11.31
N ASP A 82 -19.52 22.14 -11.70
CA ASP A 82 -19.13 22.60 -13.04
C ASP A 82 -17.62 22.52 -13.23
N LEU A 83 -16.85 22.96 -12.23
CA LEU A 83 -15.39 22.85 -12.23
C LEU A 83 -14.95 21.38 -12.22
N ILE A 84 -15.60 20.54 -11.41
CA ILE A 84 -15.30 19.10 -11.34
C ILE A 84 -15.60 18.43 -12.69
N ASN A 85 -16.74 18.72 -13.30
CA ASN A 85 -17.14 18.14 -14.58
C ASN A 85 -16.27 18.63 -15.74
N ALA A 86 -15.80 19.89 -15.70
CA ALA A 86 -14.87 20.43 -16.68
C ALA A 86 -13.48 19.79 -16.56
N ALA A 87 -12.97 19.60 -15.33
CA ALA A 87 -11.65 19.04 -15.08
C ALA A 87 -11.60 17.52 -15.31
N PHE A 88 -12.63 16.80 -14.86
CA PHE A 88 -12.68 15.33 -14.93
C PHE A 88 -14.06 14.81 -15.38
N PRO A 89 -14.37 14.93 -16.68
CA PRO A 89 -15.63 14.45 -17.24
C PRO A 89 -15.71 12.92 -17.22
N LEU A 90 -16.88 12.40 -16.85
CA LEU A 90 -17.18 10.96 -16.83
C LEU A 90 -17.66 10.44 -18.19
N SER A 91 -18.14 11.32 -19.06
CA SER A 91 -18.51 11.04 -20.44
C SER A 91 -17.52 11.68 -21.41
N ARG A 92 -17.51 11.18 -22.65
CA ARG A 92 -16.61 11.67 -23.70
C ARG A 92 -16.81 13.18 -23.91
N PRO A 93 -15.78 14.02 -23.69
CA PRO A 93 -15.90 15.45 -23.89
C PRO A 93 -15.81 15.83 -25.37
N THR A 94 -16.33 17.00 -25.72
CA THR A 94 -16.29 17.57 -27.08
C THR A 94 -15.05 18.45 -27.33
N TRP A 95 -13.93 18.19 -26.63
CA TRP A 95 -12.73 19.02 -26.72
C TRP A 95 -12.04 18.90 -28.08
N ASP A 96 -11.67 20.02 -28.69
CA ASP A 96 -10.77 20.03 -29.84
C ASP A 96 -9.31 20.02 -29.35
N TYR A 97 -8.67 18.86 -29.40
CA TYR A 97 -7.29 18.66 -28.98
C TYR A 97 -6.24 19.44 -29.81
N ASN A 98 -6.62 20.03 -30.95
CA ASN A 98 -5.71 20.89 -31.72
C ASN A 98 -5.71 22.34 -31.21
N SER A 99 -6.81 22.79 -30.61
CA SER A 99 -6.94 24.12 -29.98
C SER A 99 -6.08 24.28 -28.72
N ALA A 100 -5.77 25.53 -28.34
CA ALA A 100 -5.09 25.82 -27.08
C ALA A 100 -5.95 25.40 -25.87
N GLU A 101 -7.25 25.72 -25.90
CA GLU A 101 -8.20 25.37 -24.84
C GLU A 101 -8.34 23.85 -24.66
N GLY A 102 -8.48 23.10 -25.74
CA GLY A 102 -8.59 21.64 -25.67
C GLY A 102 -7.32 20.96 -25.17
N LYS A 103 -6.13 21.53 -25.48
CA LYS A 103 -4.86 21.06 -24.91
C LYS A 103 -4.78 21.31 -23.40
N GLU A 104 -5.21 22.48 -22.95
CA GLU A 104 -5.26 22.82 -21.52
C GLU A 104 -6.23 21.92 -20.77
N ARG A 105 -7.45 21.74 -21.28
CA ARG A 105 -8.44 20.81 -20.69
C ARG A 105 -7.91 19.38 -20.62
N LEU A 106 -7.23 18.91 -21.66
CA LEU A 106 -6.62 17.59 -21.68
C LEU A 106 -5.47 17.46 -20.67
N GLN A 107 -4.66 18.51 -20.50
CA GLN A 107 -3.61 18.54 -19.48
C GLN A 107 -4.20 18.46 -18.07
N VAL A 108 -5.23 19.27 -17.78
CA VAL A 108 -5.94 19.23 -16.48
C VAL A 108 -6.50 17.84 -16.23
N TYR A 109 -7.18 17.25 -17.23
CA TYR A 109 -7.71 15.89 -17.13
C TYR A 109 -6.66 14.85 -16.75
N ARG A 110 -5.50 14.86 -17.43
CA ARG A 110 -4.41 13.91 -17.14
C ARG A 110 -3.82 14.12 -15.75
N GLN A 111 -3.67 15.36 -15.31
CA GLN A 111 -3.19 15.68 -13.97
C GLN A 111 -4.17 15.21 -12.90
N THR A 112 -5.46 15.45 -13.09
CA THR A 112 -6.53 15.00 -12.19
C THR A 112 -6.64 13.47 -12.17
N LEU A 113 -6.47 12.80 -13.33
CA LEU A 113 -6.39 11.34 -13.40
C LEU A 113 -5.24 10.79 -12.55
N MET A 114 -4.04 11.37 -12.69
CA MET A 114 -2.87 10.95 -11.91
C MET A 114 -3.03 11.24 -10.42
N ALA A 115 -3.67 12.34 -10.06
CA ALA A 115 -4.03 12.62 -8.66
C ALA A 115 -5.00 11.55 -8.12
N GLY A 116 -6.04 11.20 -8.88
CA GLY A 116 -6.99 10.14 -8.52
C GLY A 116 -6.34 8.77 -8.36
N LEU A 117 -5.44 8.39 -9.27
CA LEU A 117 -4.64 7.16 -9.17
C LEU A 117 -3.84 7.14 -7.86
N LYS A 118 -3.08 8.20 -7.58
CA LYS A 118 -2.27 8.31 -6.35
C LYS A 118 -3.12 8.37 -5.08
N ALA A 119 -4.30 8.99 -5.13
CA ALA A 119 -5.20 9.08 -3.99
C ALA A 119 -5.94 7.76 -3.73
N SER A 120 -6.30 7.02 -4.78
CA SER A 120 -6.98 5.71 -4.67
C SER A 120 -6.12 4.61 -4.04
N THR A 121 -4.79 4.80 -4.00
CA THR A 121 -3.90 3.88 -3.25
C THR A 121 -4.05 4.03 -1.74
N ARG A 122 -4.67 5.12 -1.26
CA ARG A 122 -4.90 5.33 0.17
C ARG A 122 -6.04 4.42 0.60
N LYS A 123 -5.68 3.28 1.18
CA LYS A 123 -6.66 2.36 1.77
C LYS A 123 -7.44 3.11 2.85
N PRO A 124 -8.79 3.07 2.86
CA PRO A 124 -9.54 3.63 3.97
C PRO A 124 -9.11 2.91 5.25
N THR A 125 -8.83 3.66 6.31
CA THR A 125 -8.44 3.07 7.59
C THR A 125 -9.60 2.25 8.15
N ASN A 126 -9.42 0.93 8.20
CA ASN A 126 -10.34 0.00 8.83
C ASN A 126 -9.65 -0.64 10.04
N LEU A 127 -9.60 0.11 11.15
CA LEU A 127 -9.03 -0.38 12.40
C LEU A 127 -9.84 -1.54 12.99
N ALA A 128 -11.13 -1.68 12.69
CA ALA A 128 -11.92 -2.81 13.15
C ALA A 128 -11.33 -4.13 12.65
N LYS A 129 -11.04 -4.24 11.34
CA LYS A 129 -10.39 -5.42 10.76
C LYS A 129 -8.99 -5.67 11.30
N VAL A 130 -8.23 -4.59 11.61
CA VAL A 130 -6.95 -4.73 12.31
C VAL A 130 -7.17 -5.32 13.70
N TYR A 131 -8.15 -4.81 14.45
CA TYR A 131 -8.44 -5.22 15.82
C TYR A 131 -9.10 -6.60 15.94
N ASP A 132 -9.68 -7.13 14.86
CA ASP A 132 -10.23 -8.48 14.75
C ASP A 132 -9.18 -9.58 14.64
N VAL A 133 -7.95 -9.24 14.26
CA VAL A 133 -6.83 -10.21 14.19
C VAL A 133 -6.52 -10.72 15.60
N ARG A 134 -6.46 -12.04 15.78
CA ARG A 134 -6.12 -12.70 17.05
C ARG A 134 -5.05 -13.76 16.86
N GLN A 135 -4.25 -13.96 17.89
CA GLN A 135 -3.27 -15.05 17.89
C GLN A 135 -4.00 -16.39 18.03
N GLY A 136 -3.70 -17.32 17.13
CA GLY A 136 -4.17 -18.70 17.24
C GLY A 136 -3.49 -19.44 18.42
N LYS A 137 -4.14 -20.47 18.96
CA LYS A 137 -3.59 -21.23 20.11
C LYS A 137 -2.23 -21.88 19.79
N ASP A 138 -2.06 -22.33 18.55
CA ASP A 138 -0.85 -23.01 18.06
C ASP A 138 0.01 -22.07 17.18
N GLU A 139 -0.34 -20.79 17.09
CA GLU A 139 0.37 -19.82 16.26
C GLU A 139 1.54 -19.21 17.03
N SER A 140 2.74 -19.33 16.45
CA SER A 140 3.93 -18.73 17.06
C SER A 140 3.80 -17.19 17.14
N PRO A 141 4.42 -16.54 18.14
CA PRO A 141 4.42 -15.09 18.24
C PRO A 141 4.99 -14.37 17.01
N ALA A 142 5.98 -14.96 16.33
CA ALA A 142 6.55 -14.40 15.12
C ALA A 142 5.56 -14.42 13.95
N ALA A 143 4.88 -15.55 13.73
CA ALA A 143 3.84 -15.67 12.71
C ALA A 143 2.66 -14.73 13.00
N PHE A 144 2.29 -14.61 14.28
CA PHE A 144 1.25 -13.69 14.70
C PHE A 144 1.63 -12.22 14.45
N LEU A 145 2.87 -11.82 14.74
CA LEU A 145 3.35 -10.47 14.45
C LEU A 145 3.26 -10.14 12.96
N GLU A 146 3.71 -11.05 12.08
CA GLU A 146 3.60 -10.87 10.63
C GLU A 146 2.15 -10.66 10.20
N LYS A 147 1.21 -11.42 10.76
CA LYS A 147 -0.23 -11.26 10.49
C LYS A 147 -0.78 -9.90 10.94
N VAL A 148 -0.31 -9.37 12.08
CA VAL A 148 -0.68 -8.02 12.54
C VAL A 148 -0.09 -6.96 11.60
N ILE A 149 1.18 -7.06 11.23
CA ILE A 149 1.83 -6.15 10.26
C ILE A 149 1.08 -6.16 8.93
N GLU A 150 0.72 -7.35 8.44
CA GLU A 150 -0.01 -7.51 7.19
C GLU A 150 -1.42 -6.91 7.28
N ALA A 151 -2.11 -7.05 8.42
CA ALA A 151 -3.39 -6.40 8.63
C ALA A 151 -3.28 -4.87 8.60
N PHE A 152 -2.22 -4.29 9.17
CA PHE A 152 -1.95 -2.84 9.03
C PHE A 152 -1.68 -2.45 7.58
N ARG A 153 -0.87 -3.21 6.84
CA ARG A 153 -0.65 -2.99 5.39
C ARG A 153 -1.92 -3.12 4.57
N GLN A 154 -2.80 -4.04 4.94
CA GLN A 154 -4.00 -4.36 4.18
C GLN A 154 -5.16 -3.42 4.48
N TYR A 155 -5.29 -2.96 5.73
CA TYR A 155 -6.48 -2.25 6.20
C TYR A 155 -6.21 -0.83 6.68
N THR A 156 -4.98 -0.34 6.57
CA THR A 156 -4.66 1.05 6.92
C THR A 156 -3.76 1.68 5.86
N PRO A 157 -3.78 3.01 5.72
CA PRO A 157 -2.83 3.74 4.87
C PRO A 157 -1.48 4.01 5.58
N MET A 158 -1.29 3.49 6.79
CA MET A 158 -0.12 3.76 7.62
C MET A 158 1.10 2.97 7.14
N ASN A 159 2.27 3.61 7.10
CA ASN A 159 3.52 2.92 6.78
C ASN A 159 3.97 2.08 8.00
N PRO A 160 4.02 0.74 7.92
CA PRO A 160 4.43 -0.11 9.05
C PRO A 160 5.84 0.19 9.57
N GLU A 161 6.69 0.80 8.74
CA GLU A 161 8.06 1.17 9.13
C GLU A 161 8.16 2.52 9.85
N ALA A 162 7.13 3.36 9.80
CA ALA A 162 7.11 4.66 10.46
C ALA A 162 6.99 4.49 12.00
N PRO A 163 7.70 5.30 12.80
CA PRO A 163 7.71 5.17 14.27
C PRO A 163 6.31 5.17 14.91
N GLU A 164 5.41 6.04 14.44
CA GLU A 164 4.06 6.18 14.97
C GLU A 164 3.21 4.92 14.70
N THR A 165 3.45 4.28 13.55
CA THR A 165 2.74 3.05 13.15
C THR A 165 3.31 1.85 13.89
N LYS A 166 4.63 1.81 14.13
CA LYS A 166 5.29 0.78 14.94
C LYS A 166 4.69 0.72 16.34
N ALA A 167 4.47 1.86 16.99
CA ALA A 167 3.81 1.91 18.29
C ALA A 167 2.39 1.32 18.26
N ALA A 168 1.61 1.60 17.21
CA ALA A 168 0.28 1.04 17.02
C ALA A 168 0.31 -0.49 16.79
N ILE A 169 1.26 -0.99 15.98
CA ILE A 169 1.47 -2.42 15.72
C ILE A 169 1.84 -3.15 17.02
N ILE A 170 2.75 -2.58 17.82
CA ILE A 170 3.13 -3.12 19.14
C ILE A 170 1.89 -3.25 20.04
N MET A 171 1.10 -2.18 20.14
CA MET A 171 -0.11 -2.17 20.96
C MET A 171 -1.14 -3.19 20.49
N ALA A 172 -1.32 -3.35 19.18
CA ALA A 172 -2.20 -4.36 18.60
C ALA A 172 -1.71 -5.77 18.96
N PHE A 173 -0.43 -6.07 18.70
CA PHE A 173 0.21 -7.34 19.02
C PHE A 173 0.01 -7.74 20.50
N VAL A 174 0.32 -6.84 21.44
CA VAL A 174 0.16 -7.10 22.88
C VAL A 174 -1.31 -7.36 23.25
N ASN A 175 -2.24 -6.56 22.71
CA ASN A 175 -3.65 -6.66 23.08
C ASN A 175 -4.36 -7.87 22.50
N GLN A 176 -3.87 -8.39 21.38
CA GLN A 176 -4.48 -9.44 20.57
C GLN A 176 -3.75 -10.80 20.67
N ALA A 177 -2.60 -10.83 21.35
CA ALA A 177 -1.90 -12.05 21.71
C ALA A 177 -2.78 -12.99 22.56
N ALA A 178 -2.42 -14.28 22.57
CA ALA A 178 -3.08 -15.28 23.39
C ALA A 178 -3.01 -14.89 24.89
N PRO A 179 -3.99 -15.25 25.72
CA PRO A 179 -4.10 -14.73 27.09
C PRO A 179 -2.87 -14.96 28.00
N ASP A 180 -2.20 -16.09 27.84
CA ASP A 180 -0.97 -16.47 28.53
C ASP A 180 0.23 -15.61 28.10
N ILE A 181 0.38 -15.39 26.79
CA ILE A 181 1.41 -14.52 26.20
C ILE A 181 1.17 -13.06 26.60
N LYS A 182 -0.07 -12.58 26.47
CA LYS A 182 -0.48 -11.22 26.85
C LYS A 182 -0.16 -10.92 28.32
N LYS A 183 -0.52 -11.84 29.23
CA LYS A 183 -0.20 -11.71 30.67
C LYS A 183 1.28 -11.56 30.92
N LYS A 184 2.14 -12.22 30.14
CA LYS A 184 3.58 -12.05 30.32
C LYS A 184 4.13 -10.80 29.66
N LEU A 185 3.65 -10.44 28.47
CA LEU A 185 4.00 -9.18 27.82
C LEU A 185 3.71 -7.97 28.70
N GLN A 186 2.60 -7.98 29.45
CA GLN A 186 2.25 -6.94 30.41
C GLN A 186 3.22 -6.81 31.60
N ARG A 187 4.04 -7.83 31.88
CA ARG A 187 5.04 -7.80 32.97
C ARG A 187 6.42 -7.36 32.50
N VAL A 188 6.59 -7.10 31.21
CA VAL A 188 7.85 -6.66 30.63
C VAL A 188 8.02 -5.18 30.93
N GLU A 189 9.08 -4.84 31.67
CA GLU A 189 9.41 -3.44 31.91
C GLU A 189 9.76 -2.71 30.60
N ARG A 190 9.37 -1.44 30.52
CA ARG A 190 9.67 -0.54 29.38
C ARG A 190 9.20 -1.12 28.04
N LEU A 191 8.04 -1.81 28.03
CA LEU A 191 7.45 -2.40 26.83
C LEU A 191 7.28 -1.39 25.68
N GLY A 192 6.97 -0.12 26.00
CA GLY A 192 6.84 0.96 25.01
C GLY A 192 8.14 1.41 24.35
N GLU A 193 9.30 0.97 24.87
CA GLU A 193 10.62 1.25 24.30
C GLU A 193 11.19 0.07 23.50
N LYS A 194 10.47 -1.06 23.47
CA LYS A 194 10.92 -2.28 22.80
C LYS A 194 10.63 -2.24 21.31
N SER A 195 11.56 -2.74 20.52
CA SER A 195 11.34 -2.95 19.09
C SER A 195 10.40 -4.14 18.84
N LEU A 196 9.88 -4.25 17.62
CA LEU A 196 9.10 -5.41 17.20
C LEU A 196 9.88 -6.73 17.36
N GLN A 197 11.21 -6.69 17.15
CA GLN A 197 12.09 -7.85 17.32
C GLN A 197 12.25 -8.23 18.79
N ASP A 198 12.38 -7.25 19.69
CA ASP A 198 12.44 -7.49 21.14
C ASP A 198 11.18 -8.20 21.64
N LEU A 199 10.02 -7.86 21.09
CA LEU A 199 8.76 -8.51 21.45
C LEU A 199 8.73 -9.97 21.00
N VAL A 200 9.23 -10.28 19.80
CA VAL A 200 9.34 -11.67 19.32
C VAL A 200 10.31 -12.46 20.20
N ILE A 201 11.44 -11.87 20.59
CA ILE A 201 12.43 -12.53 21.46
C ILE A 201 11.84 -12.81 22.85
N VAL A 202 11.20 -11.82 23.46
CA VAL A 202 10.56 -11.97 24.78
C VAL A 202 9.47 -13.04 24.73
N THR A 203 8.59 -13.00 23.73
CA THR A 203 7.51 -13.98 23.59
C THR A 203 8.04 -15.39 23.30
N ARG A 204 9.14 -15.52 22.54
CA ARG A 204 9.84 -16.80 22.35
C ARG A 204 10.47 -17.35 23.64
N GLY A 205 10.99 -16.47 24.50
CA GLY A 205 11.47 -16.87 25.83
C GLY A 205 10.35 -17.34 26.75
N VAL A 206 9.21 -16.64 26.75
CA VAL A 206 7.99 -17.03 27.48
C VAL A 206 7.51 -18.39 27.01
N ALA A 207 7.54 -18.58 25.70
CA ALA A 207 7.20 -19.81 25.04
C ALA A 207 7.98 -21.02 25.59
N LEU A 208 9.30 -20.91 25.61
CA LEU A 208 10.19 -21.96 26.14
C LEU A 208 9.91 -22.29 27.61
N VAL A 209 9.59 -21.28 28.43
CA VAL A 209 9.29 -21.46 29.87
C VAL A 209 7.94 -22.14 30.11
N LEU A 210 6.97 -21.96 29.21
CA LEU A 210 5.64 -22.56 29.33
C LEU A 210 5.58 -23.99 28.75
N GLY A 211 6.68 -24.51 28.20
CA GLY A 211 6.74 -25.88 27.66
C GLY A 211 5.84 -26.11 26.45
N ALA A 212 5.40 -25.04 25.78
CA ALA A 212 4.60 -25.15 24.57
C ALA A 212 5.54 -25.33 23.36
N ASP A 213 5.38 -26.45 22.67
CA ASP A 213 6.13 -26.81 21.47
C ASP A 213 5.48 -26.17 20.24
N TRP A 214 5.71 -24.87 20.04
CA TRP A 214 5.42 -24.25 18.75
C TRP A 214 6.60 -24.52 17.82
N LYS A 215 6.51 -25.62 17.07
CA LYS A 215 7.52 -25.96 16.07
C LYS A 215 7.81 -24.75 15.18
N LEU A 216 9.07 -24.36 15.20
CA LEU A 216 9.64 -23.22 14.49
C LEU A 216 9.52 -23.40 12.98
N HIS A 217 8.39 -22.99 12.40
CA HIS A 217 8.29 -22.75 10.96
C HIS A 217 7.96 -21.28 10.74
N CYS A 218 9.03 -20.49 10.64
CA CYS A 218 9.23 -19.40 9.68
C CYS A 218 10.45 -18.60 10.16
N ALA A 219 11.57 -18.76 9.46
CA ALA A 219 12.71 -17.86 9.61
C ALA A 219 12.24 -16.47 9.16
N TYR A 220 12.14 -15.54 10.11
CA TYR A 220 12.05 -14.12 9.81
C TYR A 220 13.25 -13.77 8.93
N ARG A 221 12.99 -13.44 7.66
CA ARG A 221 14.01 -13.09 6.67
C ARG A 221 13.91 -11.57 6.45
N PRO A 222 14.67 -10.74 7.20
CA PRO A 222 14.77 -9.34 6.85
C PRO A 222 15.40 -9.27 5.44
N GLN A 223 14.77 -8.54 4.54
CA GLN A 223 15.32 -8.31 3.21
C GLN A 223 16.74 -7.74 3.36
N SER A 224 17.67 -8.40 2.69
CA SER A 224 19.09 -8.12 2.65
C SER A 224 19.38 -6.67 2.23
N SER A 225 19.82 -5.83 3.16
CA SER A 225 20.81 -4.79 2.87
C SER A 225 22.14 -5.31 3.40
N GLY A 226 23.07 -5.60 2.49
CA GLY A 226 24.29 -6.32 2.81
C GLY A 226 25.19 -5.58 3.79
N GLN A 227 25.76 -6.36 4.71
CA GLN A 227 27.14 -6.27 5.17
C GLN A 227 27.50 -7.64 5.72
N VAL A 228 28.50 -8.27 5.11
CA VAL A 228 29.12 -9.50 5.56
C VAL A 228 30.18 -9.09 6.57
N GLU A 229 30.06 -9.50 7.83
CA GLU A 229 31.21 -9.61 8.72
C GLU A 229 31.19 -10.99 9.37
N ASP A 230 32.33 -11.66 9.25
CA ASP A 230 32.63 -13.01 9.68
C ASP A 230 32.70 -13.11 11.21
N GLU A 231 31.96 -14.06 11.79
CA GLU A 231 32.22 -14.54 13.16
C GLU A 231 32.42 -16.06 13.14
N GLN A 232 33.64 -16.49 12.77
CA GLN A 232 34.21 -17.79 13.13
C GLN A 232 35.46 -17.57 13.99
N ASN A 233 35.27 -17.57 15.31
CA ASN A 233 36.20 -17.87 16.40
C ASN A 233 35.66 -17.09 17.60
N ILE A 234 35.18 -17.70 18.68
CA ILE A 234 36.03 -18.30 19.72
C ILE A 234 35.19 -19.36 20.45
N LYS A 235 35.57 -20.63 20.30
CA LYS A 235 35.31 -21.67 21.31
C LYS A 235 36.68 -22.19 21.73
N GLY A 236 37.06 -21.88 22.95
CA GLY A 236 38.32 -22.32 23.54
C GLY A 236 38.75 -21.34 24.60
N ASP A 237 38.16 -21.47 25.79
CA ASP A 237 38.89 -21.53 27.05
C ASP A 237 37.92 -21.27 28.20
N LEU A 238 37.75 -22.30 29.02
CA LEU A 238 37.94 -22.29 30.48
C LEU A 238 37.36 -23.59 31.05
N ASN A 239 38.26 -24.57 31.24
CA ASN A 239 38.28 -25.37 32.45
C ASN A 239 38.71 -24.48 33.62
#